data_AF-A0A938R1E2-F1
#
_entry.id   AF-A0A938R1E2-F1
#
_cell.length_a   1.000
_cell.length_b   1.000
_cell.length_c   1.000
_cell.angle_alpha   90.00
_cell.angle_beta   90.00
_cell.angle_gamma   90.00
#
_symmetry.space_group_name_H-M   'P 1'
#
loop_
_entity.id
_entity.type
_entity.pdbx_description
1 polymer ?
#
loop_
_entity_poly.entity_id
_entity_poly.type
_entity_poly.pdbx_seq_one_letter_code
_entity_poly.pdbx_strand_id
1 'polypeptide(L)'
;MNLKDSLRQSRLLGRRKDPLIRTPFTHVGGLVRAYDLGAEFCRHLRQLDPAGAIILARVYRNEPKPAYNPPLFFLAKPEEWALVREILEASDSPYLAQAHSPEEILLAGHLWARHPGLDAEELSRRHFAALLVE
;
A
#
# COMPACT_ATOMS: atom_id res chain seq x y z
N MET A 1 13.10 40.54 11.25
CA MET A 1 13.25 39.50 10.19
C MET A 1 12.25 39.80 9.09
N ASN A 2 12.69 39.97 7.84
CA ASN A 2 11.85 40.47 6.74
C ASN A 2 11.06 39.31 6.10
N LEU A 3 9.79 39.52 5.70
CA LEU A 3 8.91 38.48 5.13
C LEU A 3 9.53 37.79 3.90
N LYS A 4 10.29 38.55 3.11
CA LYS A 4 11.04 38.01 1.95
C LYS A 4 12.12 37.01 2.36
N ASP A 5 12.75 37.21 3.50
CA ASP A 5 13.81 36.32 4.01
C ASP A 5 13.22 35.04 4.58
N SER A 6 12.06 35.15 5.27
CA SER A 6 11.30 34.00 5.74
C SER A 6 10.83 33.10 4.59
N LEU A 7 10.30 33.68 3.51
CA LEU A 7 9.87 32.94 2.32
C LEU A 7 11.05 32.30 1.56
N ARG A 8 12.21 32.95 1.53
CA ARG A 8 13.43 32.39 0.93
C ARG A 8 13.96 31.21 1.75
N GLN A 9 13.99 31.32 3.07
CA GLN A 9 14.39 30.22 3.95
C GLN A 9 13.43 29.02 3.83
N SER A 10 12.11 29.23 3.80
CA SER A 10 11.16 28.14 3.58
C SER A 10 11.36 27.44 2.23
N ARG A 11 11.69 28.18 1.17
CA ARG A 11 12.01 27.60 -0.15
C ARG A 11 13.35 26.85 -0.19
N LEU A 12 14.33 27.29 0.60
CA LEU A 12 15.62 26.61 0.72
C LEU A 12 15.49 25.31 1.54
N LEU A 13 14.65 25.31 2.58
CA LEU A 13 14.33 24.12 3.37
C LEU A 13 13.51 23.10 2.56
N GLY A 14 12.52 23.54 1.79
CA GLY A 14 11.73 22.68 0.88
C GLY A 14 12.48 22.21 -0.37
N ARG A 15 13.73 22.67 -0.60
CA ARG A 15 14.61 22.24 -1.70
C ARG A 15 15.49 21.05 -1.35
N ARG A 16 15.50 20.60 -0.08
CA ARG A 16 15.92 19.22 0.20
C ARG A 16 14.89 18.34 -0.48
N LYS A 17 15.21 17.91 -1.70
CA LYS A 17 14.45 16.89 -2.43
C LYS A 17 14.28 15.74 -1.44
N ASP A 18 13.06 15.55 -0.96
CA ASP A 18 12.72 14.24 -0.42
C ASP A 18 13.17 13.24 -1.50
N PRO A 19 13.93 12.18 -1.15
CA PRO A 19 14.19 11.11 -2.10
C PRO A 19 12.84 10.75 -2.72
N LEU A 20 12.74 10.48 -4.03
CA LEU A 20 11.45 10.20 -4.69
C LEU A 20 10.69 9.11 -3.93
N ILE A 21 9.86 9.51 -2.95
CA ILE A 21 9.17 8.58 -2.06
C ILE A 21 8.02 8.08 -2.87
N ARG A 22 8.03 6.78 -3.17
CA ARG A 22 6.89 6.13 -3.81
C ARG A 22 5.71 6.24 -2.86
N THR A 23 4.72 7.03 -3.24
CA THR A 23 3.51 7.20 -2.44
C THR A 23 2.69 5.90 -2.42
N PRO A 24 1.86 5.64 -1.40
CA PRO A 24 0.93 4.51 -1.42
C PRO A 24 0.08 4.47 -2.69
N PHE A 25 -0.32 5.63 -3.21
CA PHE A 25 -1.03 5.76 -4.48
C PHE A 25 -0.20 5.22 -5.67
N THR A 26 1.07 5.59 -5.77
CA THR A 26 1.96 5.10 -6.85
C THR A 26 2.19 3.61 -6.72
N HIS A 27 2.37 3.14 -5.50
CA HIS A 27 2.64 1.75 -5.18
C HIS A 27 1.46 0.83 -5.53
N VAL A 28 0.28 1.16 -5.00
CA VAL A 28 -0.98 0.45 -5.26
C VAL A 28 -1.37 0.59 -6.73
N GLY A 29 -1.21 1.76 -7.34
CA GLY A 29 -1.48 1.95 -8.76
C GLY A 29 -0.65 1.04 -9.67
N GLY A 30 0.63 0.85 -9.35
CA GLY A 30 1.46 -0.12 -10.06
C GLY A 30 0.95 -1.56 -9.91
N LEU A 31 0.40 -1.95 -8.75
CA LEU A 31 -0.20 -3.27 -8.54
C LEU A 31 -1.52 -3.42 -9.30
N VAL A 32 -2.39 -2.40 -9.24
CA VAL A 32 -3.65 -2.37 -10.00
C VAL A 32 -3.38 -2.64 -11.48
N ARG A 33 -2.37 -1.96 -12.05
CA ARG A 33 -2.00 -2.16 -13.46
C ARG A 33 -1.30 -3.49 -13.70
N ALA A 34 -0.38 -3.92 -12.83
CA ALA A 34 0.39 -5.15 -13.03
C ALA A 34 -0.47 -6.42 -12.97
N TYR A 35 -1.53 -6.39 -12.17
CA TYR A 35 -2.43 -7.52 -11.95
C TYR A 35 -3.83 -7.33 -12.58
N ASP A 36 -4.01 -6.28 -13.39
CA ASP A 36 -5.29 -5.94 -14.03
C ASP A 36 -6.48 -5.93 -13.04
N LEU A 37 -6.28 -5.31 -11.88
CA LEU A 37 -7.30 -5.27 -10.83
C LEU A 37 -8.47 -4.40 -11.25
N GLY A 38 -9.69 -4.86 -10.95
CA GLY A 38 -10.93 -4.17 -11.29
C GLY A 38 -11.90 -4.04 -10.12
N ALA A 39 -13.12 -3.60 -10.42
CA ALA A 39 -14.15 -3.34 -9.41
C ALA A 39 -14.50 -4.57 -8.55
N GLU A 40 -14.42 -5.77 -9.12
CA GLU A 40 -14.64 -7.03 -8.37
C GLU A 40 -13.62 -7.23 -7.25
N PHE A 41 -12.36 -6.80 -7.47
CA PHE A 41 -11.35 -6.83 -6.42
C PHE A 41 -11.74 -5.90 -5.26
N CYS A 42 -12.17 -4.67 -5.56
CA CYS A 42 -12.61 -3.73 -4.54
C CYS A 42 -13.85 -4.23 -3.79
N ARG A 43 -14.77 -4.94 -4.47
CA ARG A 43 -15.91 -5.61 -3.84
C ARG A 43 -15.43 -6.68 -2.83
N HIS A 44 -14.48 -7.53 -3.23
CA HIS A 44 -13.90 -8.51 -2.32
C HIS A 44 -13.19 -7.85 -1.14
N LEU A 45 -12.41 -6.81 -1.38
CA LEU A 45 -11.72 -6.05 -0.33
C LEU A 45 -12.70 -5.51 0.72
N ARG A 46 -13.80 -4.89 0.30
CA ARG A 46 -14.83 -4.33 1.19
C ARG A 46 -15.65 -5.38 1.94
N GLN A 47 -15.77 -6.57 1.38
CA GLN A 47 -16.56 -7.67 1.95
C GLN A 47 -15.72 -8.64 2.79
N LEU A 48 -14.39 -8.53 2.73
CA LEU A 48 -13.50 -9.43 3.44
C LEU A 48 -13.57 -9.15 4.95
N ASP A 49 -14.27 -10.01 5.66
CA ASP A 49 -14.37 -9.98 7.11
C ASP A 49 -13.12 -10.63 7.77
N PRO A 50 -12.95 -10.50 9.09
CA PRO A 50 -11.79 -11.07 9.78
C PRO A 50 -11.68 -12.59 9.62
N ALA A 51 -12.81 -13.32 9.57
CA ALA A 51 -12.78 -14.78 9.41
C ALA A 51 -12.27 -15.17 8.02
N GLY A 52 -12.76 -14.51 6.97
CA GLY A 52 -12.29 -14.64 5.60
C GLY A 52 -10.84 -14.26 5.45
N ALA A 53 -10.38 -13.20 6.12
CA ALA A 53 -8.97 -12.80 6.11
C ALA A 53 -8.05 -13.87 6.70
N ILE A 54 -8.46 -14.55 7.79
CA ILE A 54 -7.71 -15.67 8.36
C ILE A 54 -7.69 -16.88 7.41
N ILE A 55 -8.80 -17.19 6.74
CA ILE A 55 -8.84 -18.26 5.74
C ILE A 55 -7.88 -17.95 4.60
N LEU A 56 -7.96 -16.74 4.04
CA LEU A 56 -7.07 -16.27 2.99
C LEU A 56 -5.60 -16.36 3.44
N ALA A 57 -5.28 -15.85 4.62
CA ALA A 57 -3.93 -15.92 5.15
C ALA A 57 -3.42 -17.36 5.33
N ARG A 58 -4.28 -18.32 5.70
CA ARG A 58 -3.89 -19.75 5.76
C ARG A 58 -3.59 -20.35 4.39
N VAL A 59 -4.24 -19.90 3.32
CA VAL A 59 -3.95 -20.34 1.95
C VAL A 59 -2.56 -19.85 1.53
N TYR A 60 -2.25 -18.58 1.79
CA TYR A 60 -1.05 -17.91 1.31
C TYR A 60 0.13 -17.90 2.31
N ARG A 61 -0.02 -18.49 3.51
CA ARG A 61 0.99 -18.40 4.60
C ARG A 61 2.40 -18.88 4.26
N ASN A 62 2.52 -19.82 3.32
CA ASN A 62 3.80 -20.41 2.92
C ASN A 62 4.32 -19.78 1.64
N GLU A 63 3.59 -18.83 1.05
CA GLU A 63 4.06 -18.15 -0.15
C GLU A 63 5.19 -17.17 0.19
N PRO A 64 6.27 -17.15 -0.62
CA PRO A 64 7.30 -16.15 -0.47
C PRO A 64 6.74 -14.77 -0.84
N LYS A 65 7.30 -13.71 -0.26
CA LYS A 65 7.01 -12.34 -0.68
C LYS A 65 7.37 -12.19 -2.16
N PRO A 66 6.43 -11.81 -3.05
CA PRO A 66 6.76 -11.64 -4.46
C PRO A 66 7.71 -10.45 -4.65
N ALA A 67 8.59 -10.59 -5.63
CA ALA A 67 9.45 -9.49 -6.05
C ALA A 67 8.59 -8.47 -6.82
N TYR A 68 8.38 -7.30 -6.23
CA TYR A 68 7.67 -6.21 -6.85
C TYR A 68 8.48 -4.92 -6.73
N ASN A 69 8.70 -4.26 -7.86
CA ASN A 69 9.33 -2.96 -7.91
C ASN A 69 8.32 -1.95 -8.48
N PRO A 70 7.72 -1.10 -7.64
CA PRO A 70 6.70 -0.18 -8.10
C PRO A 70 7.31 0.88 -9.02
N PRO A 71 6.52 1.41 -9.97
CA PRO A 71 6.98 2.48 -10.83
C PRO A 71 7.41 3.70 -10.00
N LEU A 72 8.34 4.49 -10.53
CA LEU A 72 8.75 5.75 -9.88
C LEU A 72 7.61 6.76 -9.86
N PHE A 73 6.79 6.76 -10.93
CA PHE A 73 5.61 7.60 -11.06
C PHE A 73 4.48 6.78 -11.69
N PHE A 74 3.29 6.85 -11.11
CA PHE A 74 2.09 6.24 -11.67
C PHE A 74 1.19 7.31 -12.28
N LEU A 75 1.19 7.37 -13.62
CA LEU A 75 0.24 8.19 -14.38
C LEU A 75 -1.02 7.35 -14.58
N ALA A 76 -1.97 7.54 -13.67
CA ALA A 76 -3.24 6.82 -13.67
C ALA A 76 -4.15 7.32 -14.80
N LYS A 77 -4.79 6.38 -15.50
CA LYS A 77 -6.01 6.66 -16.26
C LYS A 77 -7.16 6.96 -15.28
N PRO A 78 -8.26 7.62 -15.70
CA PRO A 78 -9.38 7.94 -14.83
C PRO A 78 -9.95 6.73 -14.06
N GLU A 79 -10.03 5.58 -14.72
CA GLU A 79 -10.57 4.34 -14.14
C GLU A 79 -9.62 3.74 -13.10
N GLU A 80 -8.32 3.72 -13.41
CA GLU A 80 -7.28 3.29 -12.47
C GLU A 80 -7.21 4.22 -11.25
N TRP A 81 -7.38 5.52 -11.46
CA TRP A 81 -7.38 6.50 -10.37
C TRP A 81 -8.52 6.21 -9.39
N ALA A 82 -9.72 5.97 -9.90
CA ALA A 82 -10.89 5.65 -9.07
C ALA A 82 -10.67 4.35 -8.27
N LEU A 83 -10.13 3.31 -8.93
CA LEU A 83 -9.84 2.03 -8.27
C LEU A 83 -8.77 2.16 -7.18
N VAL A 84 -7.68 2.88 -7.45
CA VAL A 84 -6.62 3.09 -6.44
C VAL A 84 -7.16 3.86 -5.24
N ARG A 85 -7.97 4.89 -5.47
CA ARG A 85 -8.62 5.63 -4.39
C ARG A 85 -9.51 4.74 -3.54
N GLU A 86 -10.32 3.92 -4.18
CA GLU A 86 -11.20 2.98 -3.49
C GLU A 86 -10.43 1.96 -2.66
N ILE A 87 -9.33 1.41 -3.19
CA ILE A 87 -8.46 0.49 -2.44
C ILE A 87 -7.86 1.17 -1.22
N LEU A 88 -7.30 2.37 -1.39
CA LEU A 88 -6.69 3.13 -0.29
C LEU A 88 -7.73 3.44 0.81
N GLU A 89 -8.94 3.83 0.42
CA GLU A 89 -10.03 4.15 1.34
C GLU A 89 -10.61 2.92 2.03
N ALA A 90 -10.73 1.78 1.34
CA ALA A 90 -11.29 0.55 1.90
C ALA A 90 -10.32 -0.17 2.85
N SER A 91 -9.01 -0.16 2.57
CA SER A 91 -8.02 -0.81 3.41
C SER A 91 -7.60 0.03 4.61
N ASP A 92 -7.62 1.37 4.50
CA ASP A 92 -7.19 2.36 5.51
C ASP A 92 -5.96 1.91 6.34
N SER A 93 -4.91 1.47 5.64
CA SER A 93 -3.75 0.82 6.26
C SER A 93 -2.43 1.40 5.77
N PRO A 94 -1.50 1.74 6.68
CA PRO A 94 -0.15 2.16 6.29
C PRO A 94 0.62 1.04 5.57
N TYR A 95 0.22 -0.23 5.76
CA TYR A 95 0.92 -1.39 5.21
C TYR A 95 0.73 -1.55 3.69
N LEU A 96 -0.19 -0.81 3.06
CA LEU A 96 -0.33 -0.82 1.61
C LEU A 96 0.94 -0.39 0.87
N ALA A 97 1.78 0.44 1.50
CA ALA A 97 3.06 0.83 0.93
C ALA A 97 4.10 -0.31 0.88
N GLN A 98 3.81 -1.45 1.53
CA GLN A 98 4.65 -2.65 1.55
C GLN A 98 3.95 -3.88 0.93
N ALA A 99 2.74 -3.72 0.37
CA ALA A 99 2.04 -4.81 -0.32
C ALA A 99 2.70 -5.07 -1.68
N HIS A 100 2.99 -6.31 -2.03
CA HIS A 100 3.64 -6.70 -3.29
C HIS A 100 2.72 -7.54 -4.20
N SER A 101 1.52 -7.88 -3.71
CA SER A 101 0.51 -8.63 -4.45
C SER A 101 -0.92 -8.17 -4.11
N PRO A 102 -1.92 -8.59 -4.90
CA PRO A 102 -3.34 -8.33 -4.61
C PRO A 102 -3.79 -8.92 -3.26
N GLU A 103 -3.31 -10.09 -2.89
CA GLU A 103 -3.63 -10.75 -1.63
C GLU A 103 -3.11 -9.96 -0.44
N GLU A 104 -1.92 -9.36 -0.56
CA GLU A 104 -1.39 -8.48 0.48
C GLU A 104 -2.20 -7.19 0.62
N ILE A 105 -2.73 -6.64 -0.48
CA ILE A 105 -3.69 -5.53 -0.40
C ILE A 105 -4.94 -5.95 0.38
N LEU A 106 -5.49 -7.14 0.10
CA LEU A 106 -6.65 -7.68 0.82
C LEU A 106 -6.39 -7.85 2.32
N LEU A 107 -5.17 -8.25 2.69
CA LEU A 107 -4.80 -8.52 4.08
C LEU A 107 -4.28 -7.30 4.84
N ALA A 108 -3.88 -6.21 4.17
CA ALA A 108 -3.20 -5.07 4.78
C ALA A 108 -3.99 -4.41 5.93
N GLY A 109 -5.30 -4.22 5.75
CA GLY A 109 -6.18 -3.64 6.78
C GLY A 109 -6.30 -4.55 8.00
N HIS A 110 -6.53 -5.84 7.77
CA HIS A 110 -6.65 -6.85 8.83
C HIS A 110 -5.34 -7.04 9.59
N LEU A 111 -4.21 -7.03 8.89
CA LEU A 111 -2.89 -7.12 9.49
C LEU A 111 -2.58 -5.90 10.35
N TRP A 112 -2.90 -4.69 9.86
CA TRP A 112 -2.75 -3.47 10.65
C TRP A 112 -3.60 -3.48 11.92
N ALA A 113 -4.87 -3.89 11.80
CA ALA A 113 -5.78 -3.95 12.94
C ALA A 113 -5.31 -4.93 14.03
N ARG A 114 -4.70 -6.06 13.63
CA ARG A 114 -4.19 -7.07 14.57
C ARG A 114 -2.79 -6.76 15.11
N HIS A 115 -1.90 -6.25 14.25
CA HIS A 115 -0.49 -6.02 14.54
C HIS A 115 -0.04 -4.65 14.05
N PRO A 116 -0.41 -3.53 14.72
CA PRO A 116 -0.09 -2.17 14.26
C PRO A 116 1.37 -1.74 14.52
N GLY A 117 2.22 -2.63 15.01
CA GLY A 117 3.61 -2.32 15.37
C GLY A 117 4.67 -2.90 14.44
N LEU A 118 4.27 -3.52 13.33
CA LEU A 118 5.22 -4.16 12.42
C LEU A 118 6.01 -3.09 11.68
N ASP A 119 7.32 -3.26 11.66
CA ASP A 119 8.20 -2.35 10.95
C ASP A 119 8.21 -2.62 9.44
N ALA A 120 8.71 -1.63 8.69
CA ALA A 120 8.77 -1.72 7.24
C ALA A 120 9.74 -2.83 6.75
N GLU A 121 10.74 -3.21 7.54
CA GLU A 121 11.71 -4.25 7.18
C GLU A 121 11.05 -5.63 7.20
N GLU A 122 10.28 -5.92 8.24
CA GLU A 122 9.51 -7.16 8.36
C GLU A 122 8.45 -7.25 7.26
N LEU A 123 7.67 -6.19 7.06
CA LEU A 123 6.64 -6.12 6.02
C LEU A 123 7.23 -6.29 4.61
N SER A 124 8.47 -5.86 4.37
CA SER A 124 9.14 -6.00 3.07
C SER A 124 9.71 -7.39 2.82
N ARG A 125 9.99 -8.17 3.89
CA ARG A 125 10.60 -9.51 3.79
C ARG A 125 9.58 -10.62 3.80
N ARG A 126 8.48 -10.44 4.52
CA ARG A 126 7.54 -11.51 4.85
C ARG A 126 6.18 -11.24 4.22
N HIS A 127 5.58 -12.29 3.69
CA HIS A 127 4.25 -12.19 3.11
C HIS A 127 3.22 -11.86 4.21
N PHE A 128 2.29 -10.95 3.95
CA PHE A 128 1.31 -10.51 4.97
C PHE A 128 0.46 -11.66 5.51
N ALA A 129 0.20 -12.66 4.67
CA ALA A 129 -0.47 -13.90 5.08
C ALA A 129 0.27 -14.61 6.23
N ALA A 130 1.59 -14.76 6.14
CA ALA A 130 2.38 -15.39 7.19
C ALA A 130 2.31 -14.59 8.50
N LEU A 131 2.43 -13.25 8.40
CA LEU A 131 2.38 -12.34 9.54
C LEU A 131 1.02 -12.32 10.25
N LEU A 132 -0.08 -12.58 9.53
CA LEU A 132 -1.43 -12.52 10.11
C LEU A 132 -1.81 -13.78 10.92
N VAL A 133 -1.22 -14.93 10.60
CA VAL A 133 -1.56 -16.22 11.25
C VAL A 133 -0.53 -16.70 12.26
N GLU A 134 0.53 -15.92 12.48
CA GLU A 134 1.42 -16.05 13.64
C GLU A 134 0.76 -15.51 14.92
#